data_AF-A0A376RQ08-F1
#
_entry.id   AF-A0A376RQ08-F1
#
_cell.length_a   1.000
_cell.length_b   1.000
_cell.length_c   1.000
_cell.angle_alpha   90.00
_cell.angle_beta   90.00
_cell.angle_gamma   90.00
#
_symmetry.space_group_name_H-M   'P 1'
#
loop_
_entity.id
_entity.type
_entity.pdbx_description
1 polymer ?
#
loop_
_entity_poly.entity_id
_entity_poly.type
_entity_poly.pdbx_seq_one_letter_code
_entity_poly.pdbx_strand_id
1 'polypeptide(L)'
;MSVPEQGGSELIPAGMPKPGVVHLVTQAESGMTGLYRFETQMTAGNGKHSVSGLGSNTSAKEAIRVGFDYFKGNLNRVSAAAKFSDHEYHLHVVELHNTGP
;
A
#
# COMPACT_ATOMS: atom_id res chain seq x y z
N MET A 1 -9.87 -26.91 -21.71
CA MET A 1 -8.54 -26.32 -21.45
C MET A 1 -8.46 -26.04 -19.97
N SER A 2 -7.65 -26.81 -19.23
CA SER A 2 -7.36 -26.49 -17.83
C SER A 2 -6.37 -25.34 -17.84
N VAL A 3 -6.76 -24.20 -17.30
CA VAL A 3 -5.81 -23.13 -17.00
C VAL A 3 -4.79 -23.72 -16.05
N PRO A 4 -3.48 -23.70 -16.36
CA PRO A 4 -2.48 -24.03 -15.36
C PRO A 4 -2.64 -23.02 -14.24
N GLU A 5 -3.04 -23.48 -13.05
CA GLU A 5 -2.92 -22.69 -11.84
C GLU A 5 -1.42 -22.37 -11.72
N GLN A 6 -1.04 -21.11 -11.96
CA GLN A 6 0.32 -20.66 -11.73
C GLN A 6 0.55 -20.59 -10.21
N GLY A 7 0.56 -21.76 -9.56
CA GLY A 7 1.02 -21.97 -8.19
C GLY A 7 2.55 -21.94 -8.14
N GLY A 8 3.14 -20.85 -8.63
CA GLY A 8 4.59 -20.64 -8.65
C GLY A 8 5.00 -19.75 -7.50
N SER A 9 5.32 -20.36 -6.35
CA SER A 9 5.79 -19.73 -5.10
C SER A 9 4.81 -18.76 -4.44
N GLU A 10 4.57 -18.92 -3.15
CA GLU A 10 3.62 -18.10 -2.37
C GLU A 10 3.95 -16.60 -2.50
N LEU A 11 3.29 -15.89 -3.42
CA LEU A 11 3.48 -14.45 -3.62
C LEU A 11 3.20 -13.66 -2.33
N ILE A 12 2.33 -14.22 -1.48
CA ILE A 12 2.12 -13.84 -0.10
C ILE A 12 2.77 -14.93 0.77
N PRO A 13 3.91 -14.66 1.42
CA PRO A 13 4.57 -15.66 2.25
C PRO A 13 3.66 -16.13 3.40
N ALA A 14 3.70 -17.42 3.72
CA ALA A 14 3.04 -17.95 4.91
C ALA A 14 3.52 -17.26 6.21
N GLY A 15 2.60 -17.10 7.16
CA GLY A 15 2.86 -16.49 8.47
C GLY A 15 2.34 -15.06 8.60
N MET A 16 2.67 -14.41 9.71
CA MET A 16 2.27 -13.02 9.96
C MET A 16 3.17 -12.06 9.20
N PRO A 17 2.63 -11.12 8.42
CA PRO A 17 3.45 -10.11 7.74
C PRO A 17 4.11 -9.19 8.76
N LYS A 18 5.22 -8.57 8.35
CA LYS A 18 5.88 -7.53 9.16
C LYS A 18 4.89 -6.37 9.41
N PRO A 19 4.95 -5.70 10.57
CA PRO A 19 4.17 -4.48 10.79
C PRO A 19 4.36 -3.48 9.66
N GLY A 20 3.26 -2.91 9.19
CA GLY A 20 3.25 -2.00 8.04
C GLY A 20 3.26 -2.68 6.68
N VAL A 21 3.17 -4.01 6.60
CA VAL A 21 3.02 -4.74 5.33
C VAL A 21 1.61 -5.31 5.20
N VAL A 22 0.94 -4.99 4.10
CA VAL A 22 -0.41 -5.49 3.78
C VAL A 22 -0.43 -5.96 2.33
N HIS A 23 -1.06 -7.10 2.06
CA HIS A 23 -1.30 -7.60 0.70
C HIS A 23 -2.76 -7.35 0.32
N LEU A 24 -2.99 -6.77 -0.85
CA LEU A 24 -4.30 -6.47 -1.41
C LEU A 24 -4.45 -7.10 -2.79
N VAL A 25 -5.64 -7.59 -3.08
CA VAL A 25 -6.06 -7.96 -4.43
C VAL A 25 -7.00 -6.87 -4.93
N THR A 26 -6.69 -6.30 -6.08
CA THR A 26 -7.56 -5.32 -6.75
C THR A 26 -7.54 -5.53 -8.25
N GLN A 27 -8.58 -5.05 -8.93
CA GLN A 27 -8.62 -5.04 -10.39
C GLN A 27 -8.03 -3.73 -10.90
N ALA A 28 -7.20 -3.82 -11.93
CA ALA A 28 -6.80 -2.68 -12.75
C ALA A 28 -7.99 -2.20 -13.60
N GLU A 29 -7.90 -1.00 -14.16
CA GLU A 29 -8.93 -0.47 -15.08
C GLU A 29 -9.16 -1.38 -16.30
N SER A 30 -8.14 -2.17 -16.69
CA SER A 30 -8.24 -3.18 -17.74
C SER A 30 -9.09 -4.41 -17.37
N GLY A 31 -9.57 -4.50 -16.12
CA GLY A 31 -10.27 -5.66 -15.57
C GLY A 31 -9.34 -6.80 -15.13
N MET A 32 -8.03 -6.66 -15.32
CA MET A 32 -7.05 -7.64 -14.84
C MET A 32 -6.91 -7.58 -13.33
N THR A 33 -6.95 -8.74 -12.67
CA THR A 33 -6.74 -8.83 -11.22
C THR A 33 -5.25 -8.80 -10.90
N GLY A 34 -4.82 -7.80 -10.15
CA GLY A 34 -3.46 -7.64 -9.66
C GLY A 34 -3.36 -7.95 -8.17
N LEU A 35 -2.21 -8.51 -7.76
CA LEU A 35 -1.83 -8.65 -6.37
C LEU A 35 -0.82 -7.55 -6.04
N TYR A 36 -1.10 -6.78 -4.99
CA TYR A 36 -0.27 -5.66 -4.57
C TYR A 36 0.16 -5.83 -3.13
N ARG A 37 1.38 -5.41 -2.83
CA ARG A 37 1.89 -5.30 -1.46
C ARG A 37 2.12 -3.84 -1.12
N PHE A 38 1.48 -3.39 -0.06
CA PHE A 38 1.60 -2.05 0.49
C PHE A 38 2.56 -2.12 1.67
N GLU A 39 3.56 -1.25 1.66
CA GLU A 39 4.59 -1.16 2.68
C GLU A 39 4.61 0.25 3.24
N THR A 40 4.24 0.41 4.52
CA THR A 40 4.27 1.70 5.22
C THR A 40 5.52 1.80 6.08
N GLN A 41 6.17 2.96 6.03
CA GLN A 41 7.28 3.31 6.90
C GLN A 41 6.98 4.62 7.62
N MET A 42 7.35 4.67 8.89
CA MET A 42 7.25 5.86 9.73
C MET A 42 8.62 6.16 10.31
N THR A 43 9.09 7.39 10.11
CA THR A 43 10.38 7.88 10.64
C THR A 43 10.16 9.18 11.37
N ALA A 44 11.07 9.60 12.26
CA ALA A 44 10.99 10.93 12.85
C ALA A 44 11.05 12.02 11.76
N GLY A 45 10.26 13.08 11.90
CA GLY A 45 10.33 14.26 11.04
C GLY A 45 9.15 15.20 11.23
N ASN A 46 8.58 15.75 10.16
CA ASN A 46 7.72 16.94 10.23
C ASN A 46 6.30 16.79 9.64
N GLY A 47 5.79 15.58 9.52
CA GLY A 47 4.45 15.32 8.94
C GLY A 47 4.44 15.18 7.43
N LYS A 48 5.59 15.01 6.78
CA LYS A 48 5.65 14.76 5.33
C LYS A 48 5.03 13.40 4.99
N HIS A 49 4.31 13.35 3.87
CA HIS A 49 3.85 12.11 3.25
C HIS A 49 4.45 11.95 1.86
N SER A 50 4.89 10.74 1.54
CA SER A 50 5.33 10.37 0.20
C SER A 50 4.75 9.01 -0.21
N VAL A 51 4.54 8.86 -1.52
CA VAL A 51 4.03 7.63 -2.13
C VAL A 51 4.93 7.26 -3.30
N SER A 52 5.27 5.98 -3.41
CA SER A 52 6.06 5.43 -4.51
C SER A 52 5.49 4.10 -5.00
N GLY A 53 5.93 3.66 -6.18
CA GLY A 53 5.51 2.36 -6.75
C GLY A 53 4.23 2.39 -7.61
N LEU A 54 3.69 3.58 -7.90
CA LEU A 54 2.47 3.76 -8.70
C LEU A 54 2.71 4.35 -10.10
N GLY A 55 3.97 4.49 -10.52
CA GLY A 55 4.32 5.02 -11.83
C GLY A 55 3.63 6.35 -12.16
N SER A 56 2.96 6.40 -13.31
CA SER A 56 2.17 7.54 -13.81
C SER A 56 0.68 7.48 -13.44
N ASN A 57 0.24 6.48 -12.66
CA ASN A 57 -1.18 6.30 -12.31
C ASN A 57 -1.64 7.39 -11.32
N THR A 58 -2.25 8.45 -11.84
CA THR A 58 -2.71 9.61 -11.04
C THR A 58 -3.93 9.28 -10.20
N SER A 59 -4.87 8.49 -10.73
CA SER A 59 -6.08 8.06 -10.01
C SER A 59 -5.72 7.30 -8.72
N ALA A 60 -4.77 6.37 -8.78
CA ALA A 60 -4.29 5.63 -7.61
C ALA A 60 -3.58 6.55 -6.59
N LYS A 61 -2.77 7.50 -7.07
CA LYS A 61 -2.10 8.49 -6.19
C LYS A 61 -3.11 9.37 -5.46
N GLU A 62 -4.16 9.82 -6.13
CA GLU A 62 -5.22 10.61 -5.51
C GLU A 62 -6.03 9.78 -4.51
N ALA A 63 -6.35 8.53 -4.83
CA ALA A 63 -7.04 7.63 -3.89
C ALA A 63 -6.24 7.43 -2.59
N ILE A 64 -4.92 7.24 -2.70
CA ILE A 64 -4.04 7.13 -1.53
C ILE A 64 -3.98 8.44 -0.75
N ARG A 65 -3.91 9.58 -1.44
CA ARG A 65 -3.91 10.89 -0.79
C ARG A 65 -5.17 11.08 0.06
N VAL A 66 -6.34 10.76 -0.47
CA VAL A 66 -7.61 10.81 0.26
C VAL A 66 -7.58 9.88 1.48
N GLY A 67 -7.09 8.65 1.32
CA GLY A 67 -6.93 7.71 2.43
C GLY A 67 -5.97 8.23 3.51
N PHE A 68 -4.87 8.85 3.10
CA PHE A 68 -3.90 9.44 4.00
C PHE A 68 -4.45 10.65 4.76
N ASP A 69 -5.21 11.52 4.09
CA ASP A 69 -5.88 12.66 4.72
C ASP A 69 -6.90 12.19 5.77
N TYR A 70 -7.65 11.11 5.47
CA TYR A 70 -8.52 10.47 6.46
C TYR A 70 -7.73 9.94 7.66
N PHE A 71 -6.63 9.22 7.43
CA PHE A 71 -5.74 8.74 8.49
C PHE A 71 -5.23 9.90 9.35
N LYS A 72 -4.72 10.96 8.74
CA LYS A 72 -4.21 12.15 9.44
C LYS A 72 -5.28 12.81 10.31
N GLY A 73 -6.49 13.00 9.79
CA GLY A 73 -7.61 13.59 10.52
C GLY A 73 -8.14 12.72 11.67
N ASN A 74 -7.90 11.40 11.61
CA ASN A 74 -8.42 10.42 12.56
C ASN A 74 -7.35 9.74 13.41
N LEU A 75 -6.07 10.15 13.32
CA LEU A 75 -4.94 9.50 13.98
C LEU A 75 -5.16 9.28 15.48
N ASN A 76 -5.75 10.27 16.16
CA ASN A 76 -6.04 10.22 17.59
C ASN A 76 -7.04 9.12 18.00
N ARG A 77 -7.83 8.60 17.05
CA ARG A 77 -8.74 7.45 17.27
C ARG A 77 -7.99 6.12 17.31
N VAL A 78 -6.79 6.07 16.71
CA VAL A 78 -5.91 4.91 16.74
C VAL A 78 -5.00 4.97 17.97
N SER A 79 -4.43 6.15 18.24
CA SER A 79 -3.59 6.39 19.42
C SER A 79 -3.74 7.82 19.90
N ALA A 80 -4.25 8.01 21.12
CA ALA A 80 -4.50 9.34 21.69
C ALA A 80 -3.24 10.19 21.89
N ALA A 81 -2.07 9.55 22.00
CA ALA A 81 -0.78 10.22 22.18
C ALA A 81 -0.06 10.49 20.83
N ALA A 82 -0.58 9.98 19.72
CA ALA A 82 0.08 10.09 18.44
C ALA A 82 0.04 11.54 17.92
N LYS A 83 1.22 12.05 17.54
CA LYS A 83 1.36 13.35 16.92
C LYS A 83 1.81 13.15 15.48
N PHE A 84 0.94 13.53 14.56
CA PHE A 84 1.21 13.40 13.14
C PHE A 84 2.49 14.14 12.73
N SER A 85 2.67 15.36 13.26
CA SER A 85 3.79 16.25 12.98
C SER A 85 5.14 15.72 13.40
N ASP A 86 5.21 14.70 14.27
CA ASP A 86 6.47 14.19 14.80
C ASP A 86 7.13 13.17 13.86
N HIS A 87 6.43 12.78 12.79
CA HIS A 87 6.83 11.70 11.92
C HIS A 87 6.68 12.06 10.43
N GLU A 88 7.51 11.46 9.59
CA GLU A 88 7.26 11.35 8.15
C GLU A 88 6.71 9.95 7.83
N TYR A 89 5.88 9.89 6.79
CA TYR A 89 5.16 8.69 6.39
C TYR A 89 5.42 8.38 4.93
N HIS A 90 6.01 7.22 4.66
CA HIS A 90 6.21 6.74 3.30
C HIS A 90 5.32 5.51 3.06
N LEU A 91 4.58 5.52 1.96
CA LEU A 91 3.89 4.34 1.44
C LEU A 91 4.56 3.91 0.13
N HIS A 92 5.02 2.66 0.08
CA HIS A 92 5.49 2.04 -1.14
C HIS A 92 4.50 0.96 -1.59
N VAL A 93 4.16 0.95 -2.88
CA VAL A 93 3.29 -0.06 -3.48
C VAL A 93 4.10 -0.94 -4.41
N VAL A 94 4.02 -2.25 -4.23
CA VAL A 94 4.67 -3.25 -5.08
C VAL A 94 3.60 -4.05 -5.79
N GLU A 95 3.63 -4.06 -7.12
CA GLU A 95 2.78 -4.93 -7.94
C GLU A 95 3.50 -6.28 -8.12
N LEU A 96 2.89 -7.37 -7.64
CA LEU A 96 3.54 -8.67 -7.48
C LEU A 96 3.39 -9.59 -8.70
N HIS A 97 2.49 -9.30 -9.63
CA HIS A 97 2.34 -10.06 -10.87
C HIS A 97 3.24 -9.53 -12.01
N ASN A 98 4.00 -8.45 -11.79
CA ASN A 98 4.83 -7.78 -12.81
C ASN A 98 4.05 -7.47 -14.12
N THR A 99 2.74 -7.23 -14.02
CA THR A 99 1.89 -6.84 -15.15
C THR A 99 2.04 -5.35 -15.50
N GLY A 100 2.73 -4.57 -14.66
CA GLY A 100 2.91 -3.14 -14.82
C GLY A 100 1.86 -2.31 -14.05
N PRO A 101 2.17 -1.05 -13.71
CA PRO A 101 1.24 -0.14 -13.02
C PRO A 101 0.13 0.42 -13.92
#